data_AF-A0A660Z8K9-F1
#
_entry.id   AF-A0A660Z8K9-F1
#
_cell.length_a   1.000
_cell.length_b   1.000
_cell.length_c   1.000
_cell.angle_alpha   90.00
_cell.angle_beta   90.00
_cell.angle_gamma   90.00
#
_symmetry.space_group_name_H-M   'P 1'
#
loop_
_entity.id
_entity.type
_entity.pdbx_description
1 polymer ?
#
loop_
_entity_poly.entity_id
_entity_poly.type
_entity_poly.pdbx_seq_one_letter_code
_entity_poly.pdbx_strand_id
1 'polypeptide(L)'
;MTRNLWKGLLLFILLPFLWAQEGQLIDKVAAKVDGETIALSEVEEAYNLYRTQVSQKEMSDEELRKYVLDELINRKLLYLVARDDTTITVTDEEVNQALEEQLKSIEESMGKEQFEAELKRQGITRDELKKEYAELVRENLYVNKYIEKYVKPKIKVTPEEIRKFYEENKDSIPSRPDMVRLAHILILIKASPEKEKEAEARARALYRKILKNDNFESYARQYSDDRETADLGGDLGYVDKSAFSGEL
;
A
#
# COMPACT_ATOMS: atom_id res chain seq x y z
N MET A 1 0.34 -2.92 -14.54
CA MET A 1 -0.95 -3.62 -14.40
C MET A 1 -0.94 -4.70 -13.29
N THR A 2 0.00 -4.68 -12.34
CA THR A 2 0.19 -5.75 -11.31
C THR A 2 -0.22 -5.35 -9.88
N ARG A 3 -0.89 -4.20 -9.70
CA ARG A 3 -1.19 -3.63 -8.36
C ARG A 3 -2.41 -4.22 -7.65
N ASN A 4 -3.05 -5.25 -8.20
CA ASN A 4 -4.34 -5.74 -7.72
C ASN A 4 -4.31 -7.16 -7.10
N LEU A 5 -3.21 -7.91 -7.20
CA LEU A 5 -3.15 -9.28 -6.66
C LEU A 5 -3.28 -9.32 -5.12
N TRP A 6 -2.81 -8.29 -4.40
CA TRP A 6 -2.97 -8.21 -2.94
C TRP A 6 -4.36 -7.78 -2.47
N LYS A 7 -5.15 -7.13 -3.34
CA LYS A 7 -6.53 -6.77 -3.01
C LYS A 7 -7.45 -7.99 -2.99
N GLY A 8 -7.09 -9.06 -3.71
CA GLY A 8 -7.83 -10.32 -3.71
C GLY A 8 -7.77 -11.08 -2.38
N LEU A 9 -6.72 -10.90 -1.58
CA LEU A 9 -6.60 -11.56 -0.28
C LEU A 9 -7.52 -10.93 0.78
N LEU A 10 -7.69 -9.59 0.73
CA LEU A 10 -8.59 -8.84 1.62
C LEU A 10 -10.06 -9.21 1.44
N LEU A 11 -10.46 -9.59 0.22
CA LEU A 11 -11.81 -10.08 -0.07
C LEU A 11 -12.03 -11.53 0.39
N PHE A 12 -10.98 -12.27 0.74
CA PHE A 12 -11.07 -13.71 1.00
C PHE A 12 -11.58 -14.04 2.42
N ILE A 13 -11.47 -13.13 3.38
CA ILE A 13 -11.85 -13.40 4.79
C ILE A 13 -13.34 -13.19 5.09
N LEU A 14 -14.07 -12.48 4.21
CA LEU A 14 -15.50 -12.18 4.44
C LEU A 14 -16.41 -12.69 3.33
N LEU A 15 -15.88 -13.51 2.40
CA LEU A 15 -16.57 -13.87 1.16
C LEU A 15 -16.53 -15.35 0.73
N PRO A 16 -16.26 -16.36 1.57
CA PRO A 16 -16.98 -17.62 1.46
C PRO A 16 -18.24 -17.52 2.33
N PHE A 17 -19.24 -18.36 2.07
CA PHE A 17 -20.54 -18.38 2.77
C PHE A 17 -21.61 -17.40 2.29
N LEU A 18 -21.74 -17.25 0.98
CA LEU A 18 -23.07 -17.10 0.37
C LEU A 18 -23.73 -18.46 0.04
N TRP A 19 -23.06 -19.59 0.33
CA TRP A 19 -23.46 -20.93 -0.12
C TRP A 19 -23.13 -22.05 0.88
N ALA A 20 -23.46 -21.92 2.16
CA ALA A 20 -23.49 -23.10 3.02
C ALA A 20 -24.84 -23.25 3.71
N GLN A 21 -25.83 -23.63 2.90
CA GLN A 21 -27.02 -24.30 3.40
C GLN A 21 -27.39 -25.54 2.58
N GLU A 22 -26.42 -26.20 1.96
CA GLU A 22 -26.62 -27.55 1.45
C GLU A 22 -25.59 -28.50 2.06
N GLY A 23 -26.12 -29.55 2.69
CA GLY A 23 -25.42 -30.44 3.60
C GLY A 23 -24.22 -31.15 2.98
N GLN A 24 -23.38 -31.70 3.85
CA GLN A 24 -22.16 -32.48 3.57
C GLN A 24 -22.17 -33.19 2.20
N LEU A 25 -21.80 -32.45 1.16
CA LEU A 25 -21.39 -33.00 -0.11
C LEU A 25 -19.96 -33.48 0.12
N ILE A 26 -19.68 -34.74 -0.22
CA ILE A 26 -18.31 -35.23 -0.33
C ILE A 26 -17.64 -34.35 -1.37
N ASP A 27 -16.78 -33.45 -0.92
CA ASP A 27 -16.05 -32.54 -1.79
C ASP A 27 -15.14 -33.34 -2.72
N LYS A 28 -15.13 -32.98 -4.00
CA LYS A 28 -14.37 -33.71 -5.01
C LYS A 28 -12.93 -33.25 -4.99
N VAL A 29 -12.01 -34.15 -5.29
CA VAL A 29 -10.60 -33.82 -5.48
C VAL A 29 -10.41 -33.21 -6.86
N ALA A 30 -9.96 -31.96 -6.93
CA ALA A 30 -9.58 -31.31 -8.18
C ALA A 30 -8.12 -31.62 -8.56
N ALA A 31 -7.21 -31.62 -7.59
CA ALA A 31 -5.82 -31.99 -7.78
C ALA A 31 -5.17 -32.53 -6.50
N LYS A 32 -3.99 -33.13 -6.65
CA LYS A 32 -3.15 -33.59 -5.53
C LYS A 32 -1.71 -33.13 -5.74
N VAL A 33 -1.13 -32.51 -4.72
CA VAL A 33 0.22 -31.92 -4.72
C VAL A 33 0.99 -32.50 -3.54
N ASP A 34 1.98 -33.36 -3.81
CA ASP A 34 2.83 -34.01 -2.80
C ASP A 34 2.09 -34.63 -1.59
N GLY A 35 0.89 -35.17 -1.83
CA GLY A 35 0.08 -35.77 -0.77
C GLY A 35 -1.10 -34.91 -0.34
N GLU A 36 -1.00 -33.60 -0.50
CA GLU A 36 -2.05 -32.65 -0.14
C GLU A 36 -3.09 -32.52 -1.25
N THR A 37 -4.35 -32.34 -0.85
CA THR A 37 -5.48 -32.24 -1.77
C THR A 37 -5.80 -30.77 -2.05
N ILE A 38 -6.16 -30.47 -3.30
CA ILE A 38 -6.89 -29.25 -3.66
C ILE A 38 -8.31 -29.70 -4.00
N ALA A 39 -9.28 -29.21 -3.23
CA ALA A 39 -10.68 -29.56 -3.39
C ALA A 39 -11.33 -28.79 -4.54
N LEU A 40 -12.42 -29.33 -5.08
CA LEU A 40 -13.15 -28.69 -6.17
C LEU A 40 -13.84 -27.41 -5.69
N SER A 41 -14.30 -27.36 -4.44
CA SER A 41 -14.84 -26.14 -3.83
C SER A 41 -13.83 -24.99 -3.86
N GLU A 42 -12.57 -25.24 -3.49
CA GLU A 42 -11.49 -24.23 -3.51
C GLU A 42 -11.29 -23.65 -4.92
N VAL A 43 -11.37 -24.51 -5.95
CA VAL A 43 -11.27 -24.09 -7.35
C VAL A 43 -12.45 -23.23 -7.76
N GLU A 44 -13.68 -23.62 -7.42
CA GLU A 44 -14.88 -22.86 -7.77
C GLU A 44 -14.96 -21.52 -7.01
N GLU A 45 -14.52 -21.47 -5.76
CA GLU A 45 -14.40 -20.22 -4.99
C GLU A 45 -13.38 -19.27 -5.61
N ALA A 46 -12.19 -19.76 -5.93
CA ALA A 46 -11.15 -18.98 -6.61
C ALA A 46 -11.61 -18.49 -7.99
N TYR A 47 -12.30 -19.36 -8.74
CA TYR A 47 -12.92 -19.03 -10.03
C TYR A 47 -13.93 -17.89 -9.90
N ASN A 48 -14.87 -17.99 -8.95
CA ASN A 48 -15.90 -16.99 -8.74
C ASN A 48 -15.28 -15.63 -8.39
N LEU A 49 -14.29 -15.62 -7.48
CA LEU A 49 -13.56 -14.42 -7.12
C LEU A 49 -12.86 -13.80 -8.33
N TYR A 50 -12.09 -14.59 -9.07
CA TYR A 50 -11.33 -14.09 -10.21
C TYR A 50 -12.25 -13.51 -11.29
N ARG A 51 -13.39 -14.17 -11.54
CA ARG A 51 -14.41 -13.69 -12.48
C ARG A 51 -15.02 -12.34 -12.09
N THR A 52 -15.10 -12.01 -10.79
CA THR A 52 -15.56 -10.67 -10.36
C THR A 52 -14.52 -9.57 -10.58
N GLN A 53 -13.23 -9.93 -10.62
CA GLN A 53 -12.12 -8.96 -10.70
C GLN A 53 -11.63 -8.72 -12.13
N VAL A 54 -11.80 -9.69 -13.02
CA VAL A 54 -11.39 -9.59 -14.41
C VAL A 54 -12.56 -9.13 -15.28
N SER A 55 -12.31 -8.12 -16.12
CA SER A 55 -13.28 -7.68 -17.12
C SER A 55 -13.56 -8.87 -18.07
N GLN A 56 -14.84 -9.18 -18.29
CA GLN A 56 -15.40 -10.44 -18.83
C GLN A 56 -14.89 -10.92 -20.22
N LYS A 57 -13.82 -10.35 -20.79
CA LYS A 57 -13.52 -10.44 -22.23
C LYS A 57 -12.34 -11.29 -22.67
N GLU A 58 -11.59 -11.94 -21.78
CA GLU A 58 -10.32 -12.57 -22.18
C GLU A 58 -10.26 -14.10 -22.10
N MET A 59 -11.10 -14.77 -21.29
CA MET A 59 -11.02 -16.22 -21.10
C MET A 59 -12.41 -16.85 -21.00
N SER A 60 -12.57 -18.04 -21.57
CA SER A 60 -13.74 -18.89 -21.33
C SER A 60 -13.77 -19.40 -19.89
N ASP A 61 -14.96 -19.81 -19.43
CA ASP A 61 -15.18 -20.40 -18.10
C ASP A 61 -14.28 -21.61 -17.83
N GLU A 62 -13.97 -22.41 -18.85
CA GLU A 62 -13.09 -23.58 -18.76
C GLU A 62 -11.62 -23.17 -18.65
N GLU A 63 -11.16 -22.25 -19.49
CA GLU A 63 -9.81 -21.71 -19.43
C GLU A 63 -9.54 -21.03 -18.09
N LEU A 64 -10.53 -20.29 -17.57
CA LEU A 64 -10.40 -19.62 -16.30
C LEU A 64 -10.33 -20.62 -15.13
N ARG A 65 -11.17 -21.67 -15.13
CA ARG A 65 -11.07 -22.74 -14.12
C ARG A 65 -9.72 -23.43 -14.14
N LYS A 66 -9.19 -23.72 -15.33
CA LYS A 66 -7.86 -24.30 -15.49
C LYS A 66 -6.78 -23.36 -14.94
N TYR A 67 -6.87 -22.08 -15.27
CA TYR A 67 -5.93 -21.07 -14.77
C TYR A 67 -5.94 -20.98 -13.24
N VAL A 68 -7.11 -20.88 -12.61
CA VAL A 68 -7.15 -20.78 -11.13
C VAL A 68 -6.70 -22.09 -10.47
N LEU A 69 -6.99 -23.25 -11.07
CA LEU A 69 -6.46 -24.52 -10.59
C LEU A 69 -4.93 -24.56 -10.65
N ASP A 70 -4.33 -24.13 -11.77
CA ASP A 70 -2.88 -24.04 -11.93
C ASP A 70 -2.27 -23.08 -10.88
N GLU A 71 -2.91 -21.94 -10.61
CA GLU A 71 -2.49 -21.00 -9.56
C GLU A 71 -2.57 -21.60 -8.15
N LEU A 72 -3.63 -22.35 -7.84
CA LEU A 72 -3.77 -23.06 -6.56
C LEU A 72 -2.70 -24.14 -6.40
N ILE A 73 -2.39 -24.89 -7.46
CA ILE A 73 -1.31 -25.88 -7.48
C ILE A 73 0.03 -25.20 -7.23
N ASN A 74 0.34 -24.14 -7.97
CA ASN A 74 1.59 -23.39 -7.82
C ASN A 74 1.75 -22.82 -6.41
N ARG A 75 0.68 -22.27 -5.84
CA ARG A 75 0.70 -21.77 -4.46
C ARG A 75 0.90 -22.89 -3.45
N LYS A 76 0.21 -24.02 -3.60
CA LYS A 76 0.36 -25.18 -2.71
C LYS A 76 1.80 -25.73 -2.76
N LEU A 77 2.39 -25.82 -3.94
CA LEU A 77 3.81 -26.20 -4.09
C LEU A 77 4.74 -25.25 -3.34
N LEU A 78 4.58 -23.94 -3.49
CA LEU A 78 5.39 -22.96 -2.76
C LEU A 78 5.21 -23.07 -1.25
N TYR A 79 3.97 -23.28 -0.78
CA TYR A 79 3.70 -23.48 0.64
C TYR A 79 4.41 -24.72 1.17
N LEU A 80 4.34 -25.87 0.48
CA LEU A 80 4.96 -27.11 0.94
C LEU A 80 6.49 -26.97 1.01
N VAL A 81 7.09 -26.39 -0.03
CA VAL A 81 8.53 -26.09 -0.05
C VAL A 81 8.91 -25.15 1.10
N ALA A 82 8.10 -24.13 1.39
CA ALA A 82 8.36 -23.18 2.46
C ALA A 82 8.17 -23.78 3.86
N ARG A 83 7.15 -24.62 4.05
CA ARG A 83 6.83 -25.31 5.30
C ARG A 83 7.92 -26.30 5.68
N ASP A 84 8.45 -27.02 4.70
CA ASP A 84 9.45 -28.07 4.91
C ASP A 84 10.88 -27.49 5.06
N ASP A 85 11.07 -26.19 4.74
CA ASP A 85 12.32 -25.47 5.00
C ASP A 85 12.44 -25.09 6.48
N THR A 86 13.32 -25.78 7.21
CA THR A 86 13.59 -25.57 8.64
C THR A 86 14.12 -24.19 8.99
N THR A 87 14.51 -23.39 8.00
CA THR A 87 15.01 -22.03 8.17
C THR A 87 13.92 -20.96 7.95
N ILE A 88 12.70 -21.38 7.65
CA ILE A 88 11.49 -20.55 7.62
C ILE A 88 10.57 -21.03 8.73
N THR A 89 10.16 -20.11 9.59
CA THR A 89 9.23 -20.39 10.69
C THR A 89 8.09 -19.40 10.65
N VAL A 90 6.87 -19.87 10.86
CA VAL A 90 5.69 -19.02 11.09
C VAL A 90 5.13 -19.35 12.47
N THR A 91 5.07 -18.36 13.36
CA THR A 91 4.54 -18.54 14.71
C THR A 91 3.04 -18.22 14.77
N ASP A 92 2.35 -18.74 15.79
CA ASP A 92 0.94 -18.42 16.01
C ASP A 92 0.71 -16.93 16.27
N GLU A 93 1.69 -16.25 16.89
CA GLU A 93 1.64 -14.80 17.11
C GLU A 93 1.65 -14.04 15.78
N GLU A 94 2.51 -14.44 14.83
CA GLU A 94 2.55 -13.82 13.50
C GLU A 94 1.24 -14.05 12.73
N VAL A 95 0.64 -15.23 12.86
CA VAL A 95 -0.68 -15.55 12.27
C VAL A 95 -1.76 -14.67 12.88
N ASN A 96 -1.80 -14.57 14.21
CA ASN A 96 -2.78 -13.74 14.93
C ASN A 96 -2.63 -12.26 14.59
N GLN A 97 -1.40 -11.76 14.50
CA GLN A 97 -1.14 -10.38 14.11
C GLN A 97 -1.60 -10.11 12.67
N ALA A 98 -1.24 -10.98 11.72
CA ALA A 98 -1.66 -10.84 10.34
C ALA A 98 -3.18 -10.88 10.19
N LEU A 99 -3.86 -11.78 10.91
CA LEU A 99 -5.32 -11.83 10.97
C LEU A 99 -5.91 -10.54 11.54
N GLU A 100 -5.35 -10.02 12.64
CA GLU A 100 -5.86 -8.81 13.28
C GLU A 100 -5.72 -7.59 12.37
N GLU A 101 -4.57 -7.44 11.70
CA GLU A 101 -4.33 -6.40 10.71
C GLU A 101 -5.30 -6.51 9.53
N GLN A 102 -5.56 -7.73 9.06
CA GLN A 102 -6.48 -7.97 7.95
C GLN A 102 -7.92 -7.65 8.33
N LEU A 103 -8.40 -8.11 9.50
CA LEU A 103 -9.74 -7.81 10.00
C LEU A 103 -9.93 -6.32 10.23
N LYS A 104 -8.92 -5.65 10.80
CA LYS A 104 -8.94 -4.19 10.96
C LYS A 104 -9.05 -3.48 9.61
N SER A 105 -8.27 -3.89 8.61
CA SER A 105 -8.36 -3.31 7.27
C SER A 105 -9.74 -3.50 6.64
N ILE A 106 -10.40 -4.65 6.87
CA ILE A 106 -11.74 -4.88 6.36
C ILE A 106 -12.76 -4.02 7.10
N GLU A 107 -12.70 -3.97 8.43
CA GLU A 107 -13.53 -3.12 9.29
C GLU A 107 -13.44 -1.64 8.87
N GLU A 108 -12.23 -1.14 8.62
CA GLU A 108 -12.01 0.23 8.14
C GLU A 108 -12.60 0.48 6.75
N SER A 109 -12.55 -0.52 5.86
CA SER A 109 -13.06 -0.39 4.48
C SER A 109 -14.59 -0.42 4.38
N MET A 110 -15.26 -1.18 5.25
CA MET A 110 -16.71 -1.37 5.20
C MET A 110 -17.48 -0.57 6.25
N GLY A 111 -16.79 -0.09 7.28
CA GLY A 111 -17.39 0.58 8.44
C GLY A 111 -17.67 -0.40 9.58
N LYS A 112 -17.34 0.02 10.80
CA LYS A 112 -17.43 -0.82 12.00
C LYS A 112 -18.82 -1.38 12.26
N GLU A 113 -19.88 -0.56 12.17
CA GLU A 113 -21.24 -1.08 12.41
C GLU A 113 -21.65 -2.13 11.39
N GLN A 114 -21.26 -1.95 10.13
CA GLN A 114 -21.56 -2.89 9.05
C GLN A 114 -20.80 -4.20 9.23
N PHE A 115 -19.53 -4.15 9.65
CA PHE A 115 -18.73 -5.33 9.95
C PHE A 115 -19.36 -6.16 11.08
N GLU A 116 -19.71 -5.53 12.20
CA GLU A 116 -20.34 -6.23 13.34
C GLU A 116 -21.74 -6.79 12.99
N ALA A 117 -22.52 -6.07 12.19
CA ALA A 117 -23.81 -6.55 11.70
C ALA A 117 -23.65 -7.79 10.80
N GLU A 118 -22.60 -7.84 9.99
CA GLU A 118 -22.28 -8.97 9.11
C GLU A 118 -21.90 -10.21 9.91
N LEU A 119 -20.99 -10.08 10.88
CA LEU A 119 -20.62 -11.18 11.79
C LEU A 119 -21.85 -11.75 12.49
N LYS A 120 -22.71 -10.86 13.01
CA LYS A 120 -23.97 -11.26 13.66
C LYS A 120 -24.94 -11.95 12.70
N ARG A 121 -25.04 -11.48 11.45
CA ARG A 121 -25.89 -12.09 10.42
C ARG A 121 -25.44 -13.50 10.08
N GLN A 122 -24.13 -13.71 10.00
CA GLN A 122 -23.52 -15.02 9.75
C GLN A 122 -23.51 -15.91 11.00
N GLY A 123 -23.76 -15.36 12.18
CA GLY A 123 -23.80 -16.10 13.43
C GLY A 123 -22.41 -16.52 13.93
N ILE A 124 -21.36 -15.80 13.51
CA ILE A 124 -19.97 -16.06 13.88
C ILE A 124 -19.40 -14.89 14.68
N THR A 125 -18.47 -15.20 15.57
CA THR A 125 -17.68 -14.21 16.31
C THR A 125 -16.37 -13.89 15.59
N ARG A 126 -15.75 -12.76 15.92
CA ARG A 126 -14.41 -12.39 15.42
C ARG A 126 -13.36 -13.47 15.72
N ASP A 127 -13.45 -14.12 16.88
CA ASP A 127 -12.51 -15.18 17.28
C ASP A 127 -12.75 -16.50 16.53
N GLU A 128 -14.00 -16.84 16.22
CA GLU A 128 -14.32 -17.98 15.36
C GLU A 128 -13.82 -17.73 13.93
N LEU A 129 -14.02 -16.52 13.41
CA LEU A 129 -13.49 -16.10 12.12
C LEU A 129 -11.95 -16.23 12.09
N LYS A 130 -11.25 -15.72 13.11
CA LYS A 130 -9.79 -15.89 13.20
C LYS A 130 -9.36 -17.35 13.17
N LYS A 131 -10.07 -18.22 13.89
CA LYS A 131 -9.75 -19.67 13.91
C LYS A 131 -9.98 -20.32 12.55
N GLU A 132 -11.06 -19.96 11.87
CA GLU A 132 -11.40 -20.47 10.54
C GLU A 132 -10.30 -20.12 9.51
N TYR A 133 -9.78 -18.89 9.56
CA TYR A 133 -8.78 -18.43 8.60
C TYR A 133 -7.32 -18.59 9.04
N ALA A 134 -7.05 -19.09 10.25
CA ALA A 134 -5.70 -19.20 10.78
C ALA A 134 -4.78 -20.04 9.89
N GLU A 135 -5.25 -21.20 9.42
CA GLU A 135 -4.43 -22.06 8.54
C GLU A 135 -4.17 -21.39 7.19
N LEU A 136 -5.19 -20.79 6.57
CA LEU A 136 -5.00 -20.06 5.31
C LEU A 136 -3.98 -18.93 5.45
N VAL A 137 -4.06 -18.15 6.53
CA VAL A 137 -3.09 -17.07 6.80
C VAL A 137 -1.71 -17.64 7.05
N ARG A 138 -1.60 -18.75 7.80
CA ARG A 138 -0.32 -19.43 8.01
C ARG A 138 0.32 -19.90 6.70
N GLU A 139 -0.44 -20.53 5.81
CA GLU A 139 0.05 -20.93 4.48
C GLU A 139 0.59 -19.73 3.70
N ASN A 140 -0.16 -18.62 3.69
CA ASN A 140 0.27 -17.39 3.02
C ASN A 140 1.54 -16.79 3.63
N LEU A 141 1.68 -16.80 4.95
CA LEU A 141 2.87 -16.30 5.63
C LEU A 141 4.11 -17.14 5.28
N TYR A 142 3.99 -18.47 5.20
CA TYR A 142 5.08 -19.33 4.75
C TYR A 142 5.52 -18.98 3.33
N VAL A 143 4.57 -18.89 2.39
CA VAL A 143 4.85 -18.54 0.99
C VAL A 143 5.51 -17.16 0.90
N ASN A 144 5.00 -16.17 1.62
CA ASN A 144 5.56 -14.82 1.64
C ASN A 144 7.01 -14.84 2.16
N LYS A 145 7.27 -15.50 3.29
CA LYS A 145 8.62 -15.62 3.84
C LYS A 145 9.58 -16.32 2.88
N TYR A 146 9.13 -17.34 2.17
CA TYR A 146 9.93 -18.01 1.14
C TYR A 146 10.27 -17.07 -0.02
N ILE A 147 9.30 -16.29 -0.51
CA ILE A 147 9.51 -15.29 -1.56
C ILE A 147 10.50 -14.21 -1.10
N GLU A 148 10.31 -13.64 0.10
CA GLU A 148 11.21 -12.63 0.67
C GLU A 148 12.64 -13.16 0.77
N LYS A 149 12.81 -14.42 1.20
CA LYS A 149 14.11 -15.01 1.47
C LYS A 149 14.85 -15.47 0.22
N TYR A 150 14.16 -16.12 -0.73
CA TYR A 150 14.82 -16.82 -1.83
C TYR A 150 14.52 -16.27 -3.21
N VAL A 151 13.41 -15.54 -3.39
CA VAL A 151 13.00 -15.02 -4.69
C VAL A 151 13.43 -13.57 -4.82
N LYS A 152 13.02 -12.70 -3.89
CA LYS A 152 13.32 -11.25 -3.96
C LYS A 152 14.81 -10.92 -4.11
N PRO A 153 15.75 -11.54 -3.37
CA PRO A 153 17.18 -11.20 -3.52
C PRO A 153 17.76 -11.52 -4.90
N LYS A 154 17.10 -12.39 -5.67
CA LYS A 154 17.51 -12.74 -7.04
C LYS A 154 16.99 -11.73 -8.07
N ILE A 155 15.99 -10.93 -7.72
CA ILE A 155 15.43 -9.89 -8.60
C ILE A 155 16.36 -8.68 -8.54
N LYS A 156 17.02 -8.39 -9.67
CA LYS A 156 17.83 -7.18 -9.84
C LYS A 156 17.17 -6.32 -10.89
N VAL A 157 16.82 -5.08 -10.52
CA VAL A 157 16.28 -4.09 -11.46
C VAL A 157 17.40 -3.10 -11.78
N THR A 158 17.74 -2.99 -13.04
CA THR A 158 18.82 -2.13 -13.53
C THR A 158 18.35 -0.68 -13.76
N PRO A 159 19.22 0.32 -13.66
CA PRO A 159 18.89 1.70 -14.04
C PRO A 159 18.36 1.81 -15.48
N GLU A 160 18.86 0.97 -16.38
CA GLU A 160 18.43 0.88 -17.77
C GLU A 160 16.98 0.41 -17.89
N GLU A 161 16.59 -0.63 -17.15
CA GLU A 161 15.19 -1.11 -17.10
C GLU A 161 14.26 -0.07 -16.49
N ILE A 162 14.70 0.62 -15.43
CA ILE A 162 13.94 1.73 -14.83
C ILE A 162 13.72 2.83 -15.85
N ARG A 163 14.78 3.24 -16.56
CA ARG A 163 14.69 4.29 -17.58
C ARG A 163 13.77 3.87 -18.71
N LYS A 164 13.92 2.65 -19.22
CA LYS A 164 13.06 2.11 -20.27
C LYS A 164 11.59 2.10 -19.85
N PHE A 165 11.30 1.58 -18.66
CA PHE A 165 9.94 1.58 -18.12
C PHE A 165 9.39 3.00 -17.98
N TYR A 166 10.18 3.94 -17.45
CA TYR A 166 9.76 5.33 -17.32
C TYR A 166 9.41 5.94 -18.67
N GLU A 167 10.30 5.82 -19.67
CA GLU A 167 10.10 6.34 -21.03
C GLU A 167 8.87 5.74 -21.71
N GLU A 168 8.65 4.42 -21.58
CA GLU A 168 7.52 3.72 -22.18
C GLU A 168 6.17 4.01 -21.49
N ASN A 169 6.20 4.48 -20.23
CA ASN A 169 4.99 4.65 -19.42
C ASN A 169 4.76 6.09 -18.95
N LYS A 170 5.45 7.09 -19.54
CA LYS A 170 5.38 8.51 -19.12
C LYS A 170 3.95 9.01 -18.91
N ASP A 171 3.06 8.71 -19.86
CA ASP A 171 1.67 9.20 -19.84
C ASP A 171 0.81 8.57 -18.72
N SER A 172 1.20 7.38 -18.25
CA SER A 172 0.51 6.64 -17.18
C SER A 172 1.12 6.90 -15.80
N ILE A 173 2.30 7.50 -15.74
CA ILE A 173 2.96 7.88 -14.50
C ILE A 173 2.41 9.24 -14.09
N PRO A 174 1.72 9.36 -12.93
CA PRO A 174 1.20 10.64 -12.49
C PRO A 174 2.31 11.70 -12.46
N SER A 175 2.09 12.83 -13.14
CA SER A 175 3.00 13.95 -13.07
C SER A 175 3.11 14.39 -11.61
N ARG A 176 4.34 14.47 -11.10
CA ARG A 176 4.57 15.13 -9.82
C ARG A 176 4.54 16.63 -10.07
N PRO A 177 3.91 17.43 -9.20
CA PRO A 177 3.96 18.87 -9.34
C PRO A 177 5.43 19.33 -9.35
N ASP A 178 5.70 20.40 -10.11
CA ASP A 178 7.01 21.03 -10.11
C ASP A 178 7.36 21.45 -8.68
N MET A 179 8.43 20.90 -8.14
CA MET A 179 8.92 21.29 -6.81
C MET A 179 10.05 22.31 -6.97
N VAL A 180 10.01 23.38 -6.18
CA VAL A 180 11.08 24.38 -6.10
C VAL A 180 11.66 24.39 -4.69
N ARG A 181 12.98 24.56 -4.57
CA ARG A 181 13.60 24.78 -3.26
C ARG A 181 13.58 26.27 -2.94
N LEU A 182 12.89 26.65 -1.87
CA LEU A 182 12.73 28.05 -1.47
C LEU A 182 13.37 28.32 -0.11
N ALA A 183 13.82 29.55 0.06
CA ALA A 183 14.19 30.09 1.37
C ALA A 183 13.52 31.45 1.56
N HIS A 184 13.15 31.79 2.79
CA HIS A 184 12.46 33.04 3.10
C HIS A 184 12.99 33.74 4.35
N ILE A 185 12.65 35.02 4.47
CA ILE A 185 12.91 35.84 5.66
C ILE A 185 11.58 36.51 6.02
N LEU A 186 11.02 36.16 7.17
CA LEU A 186 9.78 36.73 7.66
C LEU A 186 10.06 37.98 8.49
N ILE A 187 9.31 39.06 8.29
CA ILE A 187 9.31 40.24 9.17
C ILE A 187 7.90 40.40 9.72
N LEU A 188 7.70 40.12 11.01
CA LEU A 188 6.41 40.23 11.65
C LEU A 188 6.06 41.69 11.92
N ILE A 189 4.82 42.08 11.58
CA ILE A 189 4.31 43.42 11.80
C ILE A 189 3.26 43.43 12.91
N LYS A 190 3.30 44.49 13.73
CA LYS A 190 2.14 44.87 14.54
C LYS A 190 1.25 45.76 13.69
N ALA A 191 -0.05 45.48 13.66
CA ALA A 191 -1.00 46.19 12.78
C ALA A 191 -1.10 47.68 13.15
N SER A 192 -0.41 48.52 12.38
CA SER A 192 -0.57 49.98 12.32
C SER A 192 0.04 50.50 11.00
N PRO A 193 -0.52 51.55 10.38
CA PRO A 193 0.00 52.09 9.13
C PRO A 193 1.47 52.53 9.20
N GLU A 194 1.89 53.05 10.36
CA GLU A 194 3.28 53.46 10.60
C GLU A 194 4.21 52.25 10.71
N LYS A 195 3.78 51.19 11.39
CA LYS A 195 4.56 49.97 11.59
C LYS A 195 4.69 49.14 10.32
N GLU A 196 3.65 49.14 9.48
CA GLU A 196 3.71 48.56 8.14
C GLU A 196 4.78 49.24 7.28
N LYS A 197 4.78 50.58 7.21
CA LYS A 197 5.79 51.34 6.45
C LYS A 197 7.21 51.11 6.96
N GLU A 198 7.39 51.02 8.28
CA GLU A 198 8.69 50.73 8.89
C GLU A 198 9.19 49.33 8.51
N ALA A 199 8.32 48.32 8.58
CA ALA A 199 8.65 46.95 8.23
C ALA A 199 8.93 46.77 6.73
N GLU A 200 8.14 47.41 5.86
CA GLU A 200 8.39 47.41 4.42
C GLU A 200 9.74 48.06 4.09
N ALA A 201 10.06 49.20 4.70
CA ALA A 201 11.36 49.85 4.52
C ALA A 201 12.52 48.95 4.97
N ARG A 202 12.36 48.23 6.09
CA ARG A 202 13.32 47.25 6.59
C ARG A 202 13.49 46.08 5.63
N ALA A 203 12.39 45.48 5.16
CA ALA A 203 12.41 44.38 4.20
C ALA A 203 13.08 44.78 2.88
N ARG A 204 12.74 45.96 2.32
CA ARG A 204 13.39 46.49 1.10
C ARG A 204 14.87 46.78 1.31
N ALA A 205 15.27 47.28 2.47
CA ALA A 205 16.67 47.51 2.79
C ALA A 205 17.46 46.19 2.88
N LEU A 206 16.87 45.16 3.51
CA LEU A 206 17.44 43.83 3.61
C LEU A 206 17.58 43.17 2.23
N TYR A 207 16.51 43.22 1.42
CA TYR A 207 16.52 42.74 0.04
C TYR A 207 17.66 43.36 -0.79
N ARG A 208 17.85 44.69 -0.72
CA ARG A 208 18.96 45.36 -1.42
C ARG A 208 20.35 44.95 -0.92
N LYS A 209 20.49 44.55 0.35
CA LYS A 209 21.76 44.04 0.90
C LYS A 209 22.02 42.62 0.41
N ILE A 210 21.00 41.77 0.42
CA ILE A 210 21.05 40.39 -0.09
C ILE A 210 21.40 40.38 -1.59
N LEU A 211 20.81 41.26 -2.40
CA LEU A 211 21.16 41.35 -3.83
C LEU A 211 22.62 41.78 -4.09
N LYS A 212 23.30 42.37 -3.09
CA LYS A 212 24.70 42.83 -3.20
C LYS A 212 25.70 41.84 -2.58
N ASN A 213 25.23 40.82 -1.86
CA ASN A 213 26.07 39.87 -1.13
C ASN A 213 25.40 38.49 -1.06
N ASP A 214 26.09 37.43 -1.47
CA ASP A 214 25.51 36.12 -1.78
C ASP A 214 25.06 35.27 -0.58
N ASN A 215 25.05 35.81 0.65
CA ASN A 215 24.79 35.00 1.85
C ASN A 215 23.39 35.23 2.44
N PHE A 216 22.36 34.75 1.74
CA PHE A 216 20.96 34.80 2.17
C PHE A 216 20.75 34.15 3.55
N GLU A 217 21.37 32.99 3.78
CA GLU A 217 21.21 32.20 5.01
C GLU A 217 21.61 32.99 6.26
N SER A 218 22.70 33.76 6.20
CA SER A 218 23.13 34.59 7.32
C SER A 218 22.13 35.70 7.63
N TYR A 219 21.55 36.30 6.60
CA TYR A 219 20.51 37.32 6.77
C TYR A 219 19.22 36.71 7.33
N ALA A 220 18.85 35.50 6.90
CA ALA A 220 17.69 34.79 7.44
C ALA A 220 17.87 34.48 8.94
N ARG A 221 19.02 33.93 9.34
CA ARG A 221 19.36 33.67 10.75
C ARG A 221 19.28 34.92 11.62
N GLN A 222 19.73 36.05 11.08
CA GLN A 222 19.94 37.26 11.87
C GLN A 222 18.72 38.19 11.89
N TYR A 223 17.85 38.12 10.88
CA TYR A 223 16.77 39.09 10.69
C TYR A 223 15.38 38.50 10.48
N SER A 224 15.24 37.17 10.28
CA SER A 224 13.93 36.54 10.15
C SER A 224 13.27 36.41 11.52
N ASP A 225 12.00 36.77 11.59
CA ASP A 225 11.12 36.55 12.74
C ASP A 225 10.48 35.14 12.71
N ASP A 226 10.68 34.36 11.63
CA ASP A 226 10.27 32.96 11.57
C ASP A 226 11.26 32.07 12.33
N ARG A 227 10.89 31.70 13.55
CA ARG A 227 11.72 30.91 14.45
C ARG A 227 11.93 29.46 14.00
N GLU A 228 11.07 28.93 13.13
CA GLU A 228 11.20 27.55 12.67
C GLU A 228 12.30 27.41 11.63
N THR A 229 12.45 28.41 10.75
CA THR A 229 13.36 28.35 9.60
C THR A 229 14.58 29.27 9.74
N ALA A 230 14.54 30.31 10.58
CA ALA A 230 15.65 31.27 10.72
C ALA A 230 16.99 30.57 11.00
N ASP A 231 17.03 29.66 11.98
CA ASP A 231 18.23 28.89 12.34
C ASP A 231 18.63 27.84 11.29
N LEU A 232 17.80 27.62 10.27
CA LEU A 232 18.08 26.81 9.10
C LEU A 232 18.42 27.67 7.87
N GLY A 233 18.70 28.97 8.05
CA GLY A 233 19.00 29.87 6.96
C GLY A 233 17.76 30.27 6.14
N GLY A 234 16.57 30.10 6.71
CA GLY A 234 15.29 30.37 6.06
C GLY A 234 14.81 29.25 5.12
N ASP A 235 15.47 28.09 5.10
CA ASP A 235 15.17 26.99 4.17
C ASP A 235 13.80 26.36 4.45
N LEU A 236 12.92 26.38 3.44
CA LEU A 236 11.61 25.75 3.46
C LEU A 236 11.63 24.35 2.83
N GLY A 237 12.78 23.92 2.29
CA GLY A 237 12.91 22.69 1.53
C GLY A 237 12.23 22.78 0.17
N TYR A 238 11.87 21.62 -0.37
CA TYR A 238 11.14 21.52 -1.64
C TYR A 238 9.66 21.74 -1.40
N VAL A 239 9.11 22.77 -2.02
CA VAL A 239 7.70 23.11 -1.97
C VAL A 239 7.08 23.01 -3.37
N ASP A 240 5.78 22.70 -3.40
CA ASP A 240 5.02 22.67 -4.63
C ASP A 240 4.97 24.08 -5.22
N LYS A 241 5.49 24.25 -6.44
CA LYS A 241 5.53 25.54 -7.14
C LYS A 241 4.13 26.13 -7.32
N SER A 242 3.10 25.29 -7.46
CA SER A 242 1.72 25.76 -7.61
C SER A 242 1.17 26.39 -6.34
N ALA A 243 1.68 26.02 -5.16
CA ALA A 243 1.29 26.64 -3.88
C ALA A 243 1.71 28.12 -3.77
N PHE A 244 2.63 28.57 -4.63
CA PHE A 244 3.16 29.94 -4.67
C PHE A 244 2.88 30.64 -6.02
N SER A 245 1.91 30.13 -6.80
CA SER A 245 1.56 30.73 -8.09
C SER A 245 1.02 32.16 -7.89
N GLY A 246 1.80 33.16 -8.34
CA GLY A 246 1.49 34.59 -8.17
C GLY A 246 2.51 35.35 -7.32
N GLU A 247 3.36 34.64 -6.56
CA GLU A 247 4.46 35.22 -5.77
C GLU A 247 5.85 34.89 -6.34
N LEU A 248 5.93 33.83 -7.18
CA LEU A 248 7.07 33.44 -8.00
C LEU A 248 6.85 33.83 -9.47
#